data_AF-A0A0F2Q8G7-F1
#
_entry.id   AF-A0A0F2Q8G7-F1
#
_cell.length_a   1.000
_cell.length_b   1.000
_cell.length_c   1.000
_cell.angle_alpha   90.00
_cell.angle_beta   90.00
_cell.angle_gamma   90.00
#
_symmetry.space_group_name_H-M   'P 1'
#
loop_
_entity.id
_entity.type
_entity.pdbx_description
1 polymer ?
#
loop_
_entity_poly.entity_id
_entity_poly.type
_entity_poly.pdbx_seq_one_letter_code
_entity_poly.pdbx_strand_id
1 'polypeptide(L)'
;MKITKEDLIELFKILIPFANKPIESFIIKFFLNMGRALIIGLFTKPWWESVVLELIDKQFGTNFSSSGSTLSWGLFGMAILSWVIALVFYWLTVYKQKQPKKRAISIYQHSVENVVDRNPISDDESIYEIDLTRELRVKTKHNVLNALEKQFERTLTIQETIKREEHTNVNYYGLASVPFTMLLGYCISDKYKTTFNEWDNNRKKWVRLTTDNNYPQIEVKSKYGLNKDSRVGDLIIRVNFTTEVMDEHIENLDLESLNVIDFGVTKPERGLIKSEAQIVKYQEKFRNLLDDINAYYPNIKRLHVFMSAQPSIVFSLGSKISERMDAEVIVYEHSKKGSIRYPWGIRLSKSNKDMESMIVKLS
;
A
#
# COMPACT_ATOMS: atom_id res chain seq x y z
N MET A 1 -16.39 3.14 52.72
CA MET A 1 -17.23 2.91 51.52
C MET A 1 -16.44 2.03 50.56
N LYS A 2 -16.90 0.81 50.27
CA LYS A 2 -16.20 -0.12 49.35
C LYS A 2 -16.62 0.20 47.92
N ILE A 3 -15.70 0.73 47.11
CA ILE A 3 -15.94 0.96 45.68
C ILE A 3 -16.14 -0.42 45.03
N THR A 4 -17.29 -0.61 44.40
CA THR A 4 -17.65 -1.87 43.75
C THR A 4 -17.14 -1.89 42.30
N LYS A 5 -17.10 -3.08 41.71
CA LYS A 5 -16.69 -3.26 40.30
C LYS A 5 -17.61 -2.54 39.32
N GLU A 6 -18.88 -2.37 39.69
CA GLU A 6 -19.88 -1.62 38.93
C GLU A 6 -19.62 -0.12 38.95
N ASP A 7 -19.22 0.44 40.10
CA ASP A 7 -18.84 1.86 40.23
C ASP A 7 -17.65 2.21 39.31
N LEU A 8 -16.69 1.30 39.18
CA LEU A 8 -15.53 1.47 38.29
C LEU A 8 -15.93 1.42 36.80
N ILE A 9 -16.96 0.65 36.43
CA ILE A 9 -17.45 0.54 35.06
C ILE A 9 -18.26 1.78 34.66
N GLU A 10 -19.09 2.30 35.57
CA GLU A 10 -19.81 3.57 35.41
C GLU A 10 -18.82 4.74 35.21
N LEU A 11 -17.78 4.82 36.06
CA LEU A 11 -16.73 5.83 35.94
C LEU A 11 -16.01 5.73 34.58
N PHE A 12 -15.73 4.51 34.12
CA PHE A 12 -15.13 4.27 32.81
C PHE A 12 -16.03 4.73 31.66
N LYS A 13 -17.34 4.47 31.72
CA LYS A 13 -18.30 4.87 30.68
C LYS A 13 -18.39 6.39 30.52
N ILE A 14 -18.30 7.15 31.62
CA ILE A 14 -18.29 8.62 31.58
C ILE A 14 -17.02 9.17 30.94
N LEU A 15 -15.89 8.45 31.03
CA LEU A 15 -14.60 8.86 30.47
C LEU A 15 -14.40 8.46 29.00
N ILE A 16 -15.12 7.45 28.50
CA ILE A 16 -15.04 6.96 27.10
C ILE A 16 -15.23 8.05 26.03
N PRO A 17 -16.19 9.01 26.15
CA PRO A 17 -16.37 10.07 25.16
C PRO A 17 -15.17 11.02 25.06
N PHE A 18 -14.44 11.21 26.17
CA PHE A 18 -13.26 12.07 26.23
C PHE A 18 -12.00 11.40 25.68
N ALA A 19 -11.94 10.06 25.69
CA ALA A 19 -10.82 9.30 25.15
C ALA A 19 -10.71 9.35 23.62
N ASN A 20 -11.77 9.77 22.91
CA ASN A 20 -11.83 9.81 21.44
C ASN A 20 -11.51 11.17 20.82
N LYS A 21 -11.31 12.22 21.62
CA LYS A 21 -10.80 13.53 21.16
C LYS A 21 -9.31 13.64 21.50
N PRO A 22 -8.51 14.42 20.74
CA PRO A 22 -7.17 14.77 21.18
C PRO A 22 -7.29 15.49 22.51
N ILE A 23 -6.99 14.80 23.61
CA ILE A 23 -7.03 15.35 24.96
C ILE A 23 -5.98 16.46 25.00
N GLU A 24 -6.46 17.70 24.99
CA GLU A 24 -5.62 18.88 24.98
C GLU A 24 -4.74 18.90 26.24
N SER A 25 -3.51 19.43 26.12
CA SER A 25 -2.56 19.55 27.24
C SER A 25 -3.15 20.23 28.48
N PHE A 26 -4.24 20.98 28.29
CA PHE A 26 -5.02 21.63 29.32
C PHE A 26 -5.60 20.65 30.36
N ILE A 27 -6.15 19.50 29.97
CA ILE A 27 -6.77 18.55 30.89
C ILE A 27 -5.72 17.91 31.81
N ILE A 28 -4.57 17.52 31.25
CA ILE A 28 -3.45 16.96 32.03
C ILE A 28 -2.90 18.03 33.00
N LYS A 29 -2.72 19.27 32.54
CA LYS A 29 -2.29 20.40 33.37
C LYS A 29 -3.29 20.68 34.50
N PHE A 30 -4.59 20.61 34.21
CA PHE A 30 -5.65 20.82 35.20
C PHE A 30 -5.57 19.81 36.34
N PHE A 31 -5.52 18.51 36.05
CA PHE A 31 -5.45 17.47 37.09
C PHE A 31 -4.12 17.49 37.88
N LEU A 32 -3.00 17.82 37.22
CA LEU A 32 -1.71 18.01 37.92
C LEU A 32 -1.75 19.21 38.86
N ASN A 33 -2.31 20.34 38.41
CA ASN A 33 -2.44 21.56 39.21
C ASN A 33 -3.44 21.40 40.36
N MET A 34 -4.55 20.68 40.14
CA MET A 34 -5.53 20.36 41.18
C MET A 34 -4.91 19.47 42.27
N GLY A 35 -4.17 18.42 41.89
CA GLY A 35 -3.45 17.58 42.85
C GLY A 35 -2.40 18.37 43.66
N ARG A 36 -1.67 19.29 43.01
CA ARG A 36 -0.74 20.20 43.70
C ARG A 36 -1.44 21.14 44.68
N ALA A 37 -2.56 21.74 44.29
CA ALA A 37 -3.34 22.63 45.15
C ALA A 37 -3.86 21.90 46.40
N LEU A 38 -4.33 20.66 46.24
CA LEU A 38 -4.77 19.82 47.36
C LEU A 38 -3.63 19.49 48.32
N ILE A 39 -2.42 19.21 47.83
CA ILE A 39 -1.24 18.96 48.67
C ILE A 39 -0.79 20.23 49.39
N ILE A 40 -0.76 21.38 48.72
CA ILE A 40 -0.43 22.66 49.37
C ILE A 40 -1.43 22.96 50.49
N GLY A 41 -2.73 22.69 50.25
CA GLY A 41 -3.78 22.79 51.26
C GLY A 41 -3.61 21.87 52.47
N LEU A 42 -2.83 20.78 52.37
CA LEU A 42 -2.47 19.93 53.51
C LEU A 42 -1.41 20.56 54.42
N PHE A 43 -0.52 21.40 53.87
CA PHE A 43 0.57 22.05 54.61
C PHE A 43 0.20 23.45 55.12
N THR A 44 -0.76 24.11 54.49
CA THR A 44 -1.32 25.38 54.95
C THR A 44 -2.68 25.10 55.57
N LYS A 45 -2.84 25.11 56.90
CA LYS A 45 -4.18 25.05 57.54
C LYS A 45 -5.02 26.21 57.01
N PRO A 46 -5.97 25.99 56.09
CA PRO A 46 -6.68 27.10 55.49
C PRO A 46 -7.70 27.62 56.48
N TRP A 47 -7.78 28.93 56.65
CA TRP A 47 -8.73 29.59 57.57
C TRP A 47 -10.21 29.22 57.31
N TRP A 48 -10.52 28.74 56.10
CA TRP A 48 -11.86 28.31 55.69
C TRP A 48 -12.20 26.86 56.07
N GLU A 49 -11.22 26.05 56.48
CA GLU A 49 -11.42 24.64 56.88
C GLU A 49 -12.43 24.52 58.02
N SER A 50 -12.28 25.36 59.05
CA SER A 50 -13.19 25.39 60.20
C SER A 50 -14.62 25.78 59.81
N VAL A 51 -14.77 26.74 58.90
CA VAL A 51 -16.08 27.24 58.43
C VAL A 51 -16.81 26.18 57.62
N VAL A 52 -16.09 25.47 56.75
CA VAL A 52 -16.68 24.42 55.91
C VAL A 52 -17.06 23.19 56.73
N LEU A 53 -16.22 22.80 57.69
CA LEU A 53 -16.53 21.70 58.61
C LEU A 53 -17.77 21.98 59.46
N GLU A 54 -17.91 23.22 59.96
CA GLU A 54 -19.07 23.63 60.74
C GLU A 54 -20.37 23.63 59.90
N LEU A 55 -20.29 24.04 58.63
CA LEU A 55 -21.43 23.96 57.71
C LEU A 55 -21.83 22.52 57.37
N ILE A 56 -20.86 21.62 57.19
CA ILE A 56 -21.11 20.20 56.90
C ILE A 56 -21.71 19.51 58.12
N ASP A 57 -21.15 19.72 59.31
CA ASP A 57 -21.67 19.16 60.56
C ASP A 57 -23.10 19.63 60.83
N LYS A 58 -23.41 20.90 60.52
CA LYS A 58 -24.77 21.46 60.63
C LYS A 58 -25.75 20.92 59.59
N GLN A 59 -25.31 20.68 58.35
CA GLN A 59 -26.18 20.24 57.25
C GLN A 59 -26.46 18.73 57.27
N PHE A 60 -25.47 17.93 57.68
CA PHE A 60 -25.52 16.47 57.62
C PHE A 60 -25.56 15.78 59.00
N GLY A 61 -25.54 16.54 60.10
CA GLY A 61 -25.60 16.01 61.46
C GLY A 61 -24.37 15.18 61.85
N THR A 62 -23.22 15.46 61.24
CA THR A 62 -21.95 14.76 61.48
C THR A 62 -21.13 15.42 62.59
N ASN A 63 -20.16 14.71 63.16
CA ASN A 63 -19.20 15.24 64.16
C ASN A 63 -17.76 15.24 63.61
N PHE A 64 -17.55 15.77 62.40
CA PHE A 64 -16.22 15.80 61.77
C PHE A 64 -15.25 16.78 62.45
N SER A 65 -15.77 17.74 63.21
CA SER A 65 -15.01 18.71 64.02
C SER A 65 -14.01 18.11 65.04
N SER A 66 -14.08 16.80 65.36
CA SER A 66 -13.21 16.16 66.36
C SER A 66 -12.00 15.38 65.81
N SER A 67 -11.86 15.22 64.49
CA SER A 67 -10.74 14.46 63.91
C SER A 67 -10.15 15.15 62.68
N GLY A 68 -9.33 16.19 62.89
CA GLY A 68 -8.58 16.86 61.80
C GLY A 68 -7.72 15.91 60.94
N SER A 69 -7.43 14.69 61.43
CA SER A 69 -6.76 13.65 60.66
C SER A 69 -7.62 13.06 59.53
N THR A 70 -8.94 12.91 59.70
CA THR A 70 -9.80 12.24 58.68
C THR A 70 -9.99 13.09 57.43
N LEU A 71 -10.08 14.42 57.57
CA LEU A 71 -10.17 15.34 56.45
C LEU A 71 -8.84 15.39 55.67
N SER A 72 -7.72 15.41 56.39
CA SER A 72 -6.37 15.36 55.81
C SER A 72 -6.13 14.10 54.97
N TRP A 73 -6.52 12.92 55.49
CA TRP A 73 -6.44 11.66 54.74
C TRP A 73 -7.37 11.64 53.52
N GLY A 74 -8.55 12.26 53.61
CA GLY A 74 -9.47 12.41 52.47
C GLY A 74 -8.89 13.29 51.34
N LEU A 75 -8.32 14.44 51.69
CA LEU A 75 -7.65 15.35 50.75
C LEU A 75 -6.43 14.68 50.10
N PHE A 76 -5.66 13.92 50.87
CA PHE A 76 -4.52 13.15 50.37
C PHE A 76 -4.97 12.06 49.37
N GLY A 77 -6.06 11.35 49.66
CA GLY A 77 -6.68 10.39 48.75
C GLY A 77 -7.14 11.03 47.43
N MET A 78 -7.78 12.20 47.49
CA MET A 78 -8.20 12.94 46.29
C MET A 78 -7.01 13.46 45.46
N ALA A 79 -5.94 13.89 46.12
CA ALA A 79 -4.72 14.33 45.42
C ALA A 79 -4.07 13.16 44.63
N ILE A 80 -3.97 11.98 45.26
CA ILE A 80 -3.47 10.77 44.59
C ILE A 80 -4.36 10.40 43.41
N LEU A 81 -5.69 10.39 43.60
CA LEU A 81 -6.64 10.08 42.54
C LEU A 81 -6.49 11.01 41.34
N SER A 82 -6.33 12.32 41.58
CA SER A 82 -6.09 13.32 40.54
C SER A 82 -4.82 13.04 39.74
N TRP A 83 -3.73 12.65 40.39
CA TRP A 83 -2.49 12.27 39.71
C TRP A 83 -2.59 10.96 38.96
N VAL A 84 -3.30 9.96 39.49
CA VAL A 84 -3.57 8.70 38.78
C VAL A 84 -4.37 8.98 37.50
N ILE A 85 -5.41 9.83 37.58
CA ILE A 85 -6.19 10.27 36.42
C ILE A 85 -5.28 10.97 35.40
N ALA A 86 -4.42 11.91 35.83
CA ALA A 86 -3.46 12.57 34.96
C ALA A 86 -2.49 11.60 34.29
N LEU A 87 -2.01 10.58 35.02
CA LEU A 87 -1.07 9.58 34.54
C LEU A 87 -1.74 8.60 33.56
N VAL A 88 -2.99 8.19 33.81
CA VAL A 88 -3.80 7.41 32.86
C VAL A 88 -4.05 8.21 31.58
N PHE A 89 -4.41 9.50 31.67
CA PHE A 89 -4.57 10.35 30.50
C PHE A 89 -3.26 10.59 29.75
N TYR A 90 -2.15 10.76 30.46
CA TYR A 90 -0.82 10.84 29.87
C TYR A 90 -0.45 9.53 29.16
N TRP A 91 -0.70 8.38 29.77
CA TRP A 91 -0.44 7.08 29.18
C TRP A 91 -1.32 6.84 27.95
N LEU A 92 -2.61 7.16 28.01
CA LEU A 92 -3.53 7.05 26.87
C LEU A 92 -3.12 7.99 25.72
N THR A 93 -2.67 9.22 26.00
CA THR A 93 -2.25 10.19 24.97
C THR A 93 -0.92 9.79 24.34
N VAL A 94 0.09 9.42 25.15
CA VAL A 94 1.40 8.97 24.65
C VAL A 94 1.29 7.63 23.94
N TYR A 95 0.49 6.68 24.43
CA TYR A 95 0.28 5.39 23.77
C TYR A 95 -0.46 5.55 22.44
N LYS A 96 -1.49 6.41 22.36
CA LYS A 96 -2.15 6.73 21.09
C LYS A 96 -1.27 7.52 20.12
N GLN A 97 -0.44 8.45 20.59
CA GLN A 97 0.53 9.17 19.73
C GLN A 97 1.66 8.26 19.22
N LYS A 98 2.07 7.26 20.02
CA LYS A 98 3.09 6.28 19.64
C LYS A 98 2.59 5.21 18.66
N GLN A 99 1.29 5.08 18.44
CA GLN A 99 0.77 4.30 17.31
C GLN A 99 0.91 5.19 16.05
N PRO A 100 1.91 4.97 15.18
CA PRO A 100 1.99 5.73 13.95
C PRO A 100 0.68 5.52 13.18
N LYS A 101 -0.03 6.61 12.86
CA LYS A 101 -1.10 6.54 11.87
C LYS A 101 -0.49 5.94 10.61
N LYS A 102 -0.95 4.75 10.20
CA LYS A 102 -0.49 4.11 8.97
C LYS A 102 -0.85 5.02 7.81
N ARG A 103 0.11 5.79 7.32
CA ARG A 103 -0.04 6.58 6.10
C ARG A 103 -0.12 5.60 4.94
N ALA A 104 -1.16 5.72 4.13
CA ALA A 104 -1.26 4.97 2.89
C ALA A 104 -0.58 5.77 1.77
N ILE A 105 0.02 5.07 0.81
CA ILE A 105 0.56 5.69 -0.40
C ILE A 105 -0.30 5.25 -1.58
N SER A 106 -0.82 6.21 -2.32
CA SER A 106 -1.57 5.98 -3.56
C SER A 106 -0.70 6.31 -4.76
N ILE A 107 -0.55 5.36 -5.68
CA ILE A 107 0.18 5.55 -6.94
C ILE A 107 -0.82 5.52 -8.08
N TYR A 108 -0.98 6.66 -8.75
CA TYR A 108 -1.75 6.79 -9.98
C TYR A 108 -0.79 6.82 -11.16
N GLN A 109 -0.91 5.86 -12.07
CA GLN A 109 -0.06 5.78 -13.26
C GLN A 109 -0.93 5.80 -14.50
N HIS A 110 -0.67 6.72 -15.43
CA HIS A 110 -1.49 6.88 -16.62
C HIS A 110 -0.67 7.23 -17.86
N SER A 111 -1.14 6.78 -19.01
CA SER A 111 -0.56 7.15 -20.32
C SER A 111 -1.62 7.39 -21.39
N VAL A 112 -2.90 7.48 -21.00
CA VAL A 112 -4.05 7.67 -21.89
C VAL A 112 -4.86 8.84 -21.35
N GLU A 113 -5.35 9.69 -22.24
CA GLU A 113 -6.21 10.83 -21.88
C GLU A 113 -7.54 10.34 -21.28
N ASN A 114 -8.10 11.13 -20.35
CA ASN A 114 -9.48 11.07 -19.84
C ASN A 114 -9.86 10.05 -18.76
N VAL A 115 -9.03 9.76 -17.77
CA VAL A 115 -9.56 9.09 -16.58
C VAL A 115 -8.95 9.61 -15.30
N VAL A 116 -9.61 10.54 -14.62
CA VAL A 116 -9.47 10.56 -13.15
C VAL A 116 -10.70 11.18 -12.49
N ASP A 117 -11.60 10.32 -12.00
CA ASP A 117 -12.25 10.62 -10.73
C ASP A 117 -11.22 10.33 -9.64
N ARG A 118 -10.71 11.41 -9.00
CA ARG A 118 -9.67 11.39 -7.97
C ARG A 118 -10.37 11.43 -6.63
N ASN A 119 -11.05 10.35 -6.27
CA ASN A 119 -11.59 10.23 -4.93
C ASN A 119 -10.52 9.61 -4.02
N PRO A 120 -9.75 10.39 -3.25
CA PRO A 120 -8.86 9.84 -2.24
C PRO A 120 -9.66 8.95 -1.29
N ILE A 121 -9.08 7.82 -0.89
CA ILE A 121 -9.77 6.90 0.02
C ILE A 121 -9.80 7.48 1.44
N SER A 122 -8.85 8.39 1.78
CA SER A 122 -8.72 9.02 3.09
C SER A 122 -7.88 10.31 3.04
N ASP A 123 -8.10 11.23 3.98
CA ASP A 123 -7.31 12.46 4.17
C ASP A 123 -5.85 12.21 4.61
N ASP A 124 -5.55 11.01 5.13
CA ASP A 124 -4.21 10.60 5.60
C ASP A 124 -3.41 9.81 4.53
N GLU A 125 -3.70 10.01 3.24
CA GLU A 125 -3.10 9.31 2.09
C GLU A 125 -2.16 10.21 1.25
N SER A 126 -0.91 9.77 1.03
CA SER A 126 0.03 10.46 0.15
C SER A 126 -0.16 10.01 -1.29
N ILE A 127 -0.45 10.95 -2.19
CA ILE A 127 -0.74 10.65 -3.60
C ILE A 127 0.49 10.95 -4.46
N TYR A 128 0.88 9.98 -5.28
CA TYR A 128 1.93 10.09 -6.28
C TYR A 128 1.35 9.82 -7.66
N GLU A 129 1.58 10.76 -8.57
CA GLU A 129 1.10 10.70 -9.95
C GLU A 129 2.29 10.51 -10.90
N ILE A 130 2.18 9.47 -11.73
CA ILE A 130 3.07 9.18 -12.85
C ILE A 130 2.24 9.39 -14.13
N ASP A 131 2.14 10.66 -14.55
CA ASP A 131 1.50 11.05 -15.79
C ASP A 131 2.47 10.89 -16.96
N LEU A 132 2.21 9.96 -17.86
CA LEU A 132 2.99 9.75 -19.09
C LEU A 132 2.17 10.09 -20.34
N THR A 133 0.99 10.69 -20.19
CA THR A 133 0.05 10.94 -21.29
C THR A 133 0.65 11.88 -22.33
N ARG A 134 1.32 12.94 -21.89
CA ARG A 134 1.94 13.91 -22.80
C ARG A 134 3.07 13.27 -23.60
N GLU A 135 3.93 12.54 -22.91
CA GLU A 135 5.10 11.89 -23.47
C GLU A 135 4.66 10.77 -24.43
N LEU A 136 3.71 9.92 -24.04
CA LEU A 136 3.29 8.77 -24.84
C LEU A 136 2.18 9.06 -25.87
N ARG A 137 1.77 10.33 -26.01
CA ARG A 137 0.84 10.77 -27.07
C ARG A 137 1.38 10.48 -28.47
N VAL A 138 2.68 10.74 -28.68
CA VAL A 138 3.41 10.39 -29.90
C VAL A 138 4.61 9.53 -29.50
N LYS A 139 4.60 8.25 -29.87
CA LYS A 139 5.55 7.24 -29.39
C LYS A 139 6.87 7.26 -30.18
N THR A 140 7.55 8.41 -30.24
CA THR A 140 8.91 8.51 -30.78
C THR A 140 9.94 7.99 -29.77
N LYS A 141 11.15 7.63 -30.20
CA LYS A 141 12.23 7.20 -29.28
C LYS A 141 12.49 8.27 -28.20
N HIS A 142 12.59 9.53 -28.60
CA HIS A 142 12.81 10.66 -27.68
C HIS A 142 11.69 10.79 -26.65
N ASN A 143 10.43 10.67 -27.07
CA ASN A 143 9.31 10.77 -26.16
C ASN A 143 9.20 9.58 -25.19
N VAL A 144 9.53 8.36 -25.65
CA VAL A 144 9.61 7.19 -24.77
C VAL A 144 10.75 7.35 -23.76
N LEU A 145 11.88 7.94 -24.16
CA LEU A 145 12.98 8.26 -23.24
C LEU A 145 12.56 9.26 -22.16
N ASN A 146 11.90 10.36 -22.54
CA ASN A 146 11.36 11.34 -21.58
C ASN A 146 10.34 10.70 -20.62
N ALA A 147 9.52 9.76 -21.11
CA ALA A 147 8.60 9.01 -20.26
C ALA A 147 9.34 8.09 -19.26
N LEU A 148 10.44 7.44 -19.68
CA LEU A 148 11.29 6.63 -18.80
C LEU A 148 11.91 7.48 -17.70
N GLU A 149 12.50 8.62 -18.06
CA GLU A 149 13.08 9.59 -17.11
C GLU A 149 12.06 9.98 -16.04
N LYS A 150 10.89 10.44 -16.48
CA LYS A 150 9.79 10.85 -15.59
C LYS A 150 9.31 9.72 -14.69
N GLN A 151 9.19 8.49 -15.22
CA GLN A 151 8.81 7.34 -14.42
C GLN A 151 9.88 7.00 -13.37
N PHE A 152 11.18 7.01 -13.73
CA PHE A 152 12.25 6.71 -12.78
C PHE A 152 12.32 7.75 -11.66
N GLU A 153 12.26 9.04 -11.98
CA GLU A 153 12.25 10.11 -10.97
C GLU A 153 11.12 9.90 -9.95
N ARG A 154 9.89 9.66 -10.43
CA ARG A 154 8.74 9.43 -9.55
C ARG A 154 8.87 8.13 -8.76
N THR A 155 9.37 7.07 -9.38
CA THR A 155 9.57 5.78 -8.71
C THR A 155 10.57 5.90 -7.56
N LEU A 156 11.65 6.67 -7.72
CA LEU A 156 12.62 6.94 -6.65
C LEU A 156 11.96 7.67 -5.48
N THR A 157 11.20 8.74 -5.74
CA THR A 157 10.47 9.47 -4.69
C THR A 157 9.48 8.56 -3.95
N ILE A 158 8.74 7.72 -4.67
CA ILE A 158 7.81 6.74 -4.09
C ILE A 158 8.58 5.77 -3.18
N GLN A 159 9.68 5.18 -3.66
CA GLN A 159 10.48 4.22 -2.89
C GLN A 159 11.08 4.85 -1.62
N GLU A 160 11.59 6.08 -1.70
CA GLU A 160 12.11 6.81 -0.54
C GLU A 160 11.02 7.08 0.49
N THR A 161 9.82 7.44 0.03
CA THR A 161 8.67 7.67 0.90
C THR A 161 8.23 6.37 1.58
N ILE A 162 8.10 5.27 0.83
CA ILE A 162 7.74 3.96 1.39
C ILE A 162 8.77 3.50 2.44
N LYS A 163 10.08 3.74 2.20
CA LYS A 163 11.14 3.40 3.17
C LYS A 163 11.05 4.22 4.44
N ARG A 164 10.69 5.50 4.34
CA ARG A 164 10.57 6.42 5.49
C ARG A 164 9.32 6.12 6.32
N GLU A 165 8.22 5.73 5.67
CA GLU A 165 6.93 5.51 6.29
C GLU A 165 6.75 4.01 6.57
N GLU A 166 7.35 3.55 7.69
CA GLU A 166 7.23 2.17 8.16
C GLU A 166 5.76 1.70 8.16
N HIS A 167 5.48 0.53 7.58
CA HIS A 167 4.13 -0.10 7.48
C HIS A 167 3.12 0.58 6.54
N THR A 168 3.57 1.18 5.45
CA THR A 168 2.67 1.75 4.44
C THR A 168 2.00 0.68 3.57
N ASN A 169 0.66 0.69 3.50
CA ASN A 169 -0.08 0.02 2.43
C ASN A 169 0.07 0.85 1.15
N VAL A 170 0.44 0.20 0.04
CA VAL A 170 0.51 0.86 -1.27
C VAL A 170 -0.80 0.58 -2.01
N ASN A 171 -1.49 1.60 -2.48
CA ASN A 171 -2.64 1.49 -3.38
C ASN A 171 -2.16 1.82 -4.80
N TYR A 172 -2.48 0.97 -5.78
CA TYR A 172 -2.11 1.19 -7.17
C TYR A 172 -3.35 1.35 -8.05
N TYR A 173 -3.31 2.37 -8.90
CA TYR A 173 -4.34 2.74 -9.87
C TYR A 173 -3.66 2.90 -11.23
N GLY A 174 -3.80 1.89 -12.08
CA GLY A 174 -3.10 1.82 -13.36
C GLY A 174 -4.02 2.05 -14.55
N LEU A 175 -3.66 2.99 -15.41
CA LEU A 175 -4.19 3.20 -16.77
C LEU A 175 -3.05 3.63 -17.71
N ALA A 176 -1.93 2.94 -17.60
CA ALA A 176 -0.74 3.18 -18.40
C ALA A 176 -0.48 2.04 -19.39
N SER A 177 0.44 2.30 -20.32
CA SER A 177 0.96 1.30 -21.25
C SER A 177 1.58 0.13 -20.51
N VAL A 178 1.55 -1.03 -21.16
CA VAL A 178 1.97 -2.30 -20.57
C VAL A 178 3.44 -2.28 -20.15
N PRO A 179 4.40 -1.83 -20.99
CA PRO A 179 5.81 -1.82 -20.60
C PRO A 179 6.10 -0.94 -19.39
N PHE A 180 5.48 0.24 -19.31
CA PHE A 180 5.68 1.16 -18.19
C PHE A 180 5.04 0.65 -16.89
N THR A 181 3.88 0.00 -16.99
CA THR A 181 3.22 -0.65 -15.84
C THR A 181 4.08 -1.79 -15.29
N MET A 182 4.63 -2.63 -16.17
CA MET A 182 5.47 -3.75 -15.76
C MET A 182 6.82 -3.27 -15.20
N LEU A 183 7.41 -2.23 -15.79
CA LEU A 183 8.62 -1.58 -15.28
C LEU A 183 8.41 -0.99 -13.88
N LEU A 184 7.27 -0.35 -13.62
CA LEU A 184 6.97 0.16 -12.28
C LEU A 184 6.87 -0.98 -11.26
N GLY A 185 6.16 -2.05 -11.61
CA GLY A 185 6.09 -3.27 -10.79
C GLY A 185 7.46 -3.85 -10.50
N TYR A 186 8.32 -3.96 -11.52
CA TYR A 186 9.69 -4.44 -11.41
C TYR A 186 10.56 -3.58 -10.47
N CYS A 187 10.47 -2.25 -10.59
CA CYS A 187 11.22 -1.33 -9.75
C CYS A 187 10.73 -1.35 -8.29
N ILE A 188 9.41 -1.33 -8.06
CA ILE A 188 8.84 -1.39 -6.70
C ILE A 188 9.11 -2.75 -6.04
N SER A 189 9.15 -3.84 -6.82
CA SER A 189 9.29 -5.24 -6.39
C SER A 189 8.20 -5.70 -5.42
N ASP A 190 8.25 -6.96 -4.99
CA ASP A 190 7.26 -7.56 -4.07
C ASP A 190 7.52 -7.24 -2.57
N LYS A 191 8.38 -6.26 -2.30
CA LYS A 191 8.75 -5.83 -0.94
C LYS A 191 7.60 -5.21 -0.14
N TYR A 192 6.54 -4.77 -0.81
CA TYR A 192 5.47 -4.00 -0.20
C TYR A 192 4.12 -4.62 -0.51
N LYS A 193 3.20 -4.53 0.46
CA LYS A 193 1.83 -4.98 0.25
C LYS A 193 1.09 -3.96 -0.63
N THR A 194 0.90 -4.31 -1.89
CA THR A 194 0.15 -3.51 -2.85
C THR A 194 -1.31 -3.97 -2.91
N THR A 195 -2.21 -3.03 -2.66
CA THR A 195 -3.62 -3.11 -3.02
C THR A 195 -3.78 -2.62 -4.45
N PHE A 196 -4.56 -3.36 -5.23
CA PHE A 196 -4.90 -2.96 -6.60
C PHE A 196 -6.33 -2.43 -6.70
N ASN A 197 -6.47 -1.36 -7.47
CA ASN A 197 -7.75 -0.78 -7.86
C ASN A 197 -7.83 -0.78 -9.38
N GLU A 198 -8.87 -1.40 -9.91
CA GLU A 198 -9.10 -1.54 -11.34
C GLU A 198 -10.13 -0.52 -11.81
N TRP A 199 -9.91 0.05 -12.99
CA TRP A 199 -10.87 0.96 -13.59
C TRP A 199 -12.04 0.20 -14.20
N ASP A 200 -13.24 0.43 -13.67
CA ASP A 200 -14.46 -0.13 -14.23
C ASP A 200 -14.99 0.77 -15.35
N ASN A 201 -14.81 0.32 -16.59
CA ASN A 201 -15.23 1.07 -17.78
C ASN A 201 -16.74 1.30 -17.88
N ASN A 202 -17.57 0.48 -17.24
CA ASN A 202 -19.03 0.61 -17.25
C ASN A 202 -19.48 1.60 -16.18
N ARG A 203 -18.95 1.46 -14.96
CA ARG A 203 -19.32 2.31 -13.82
C ARG A 203 -18.55 3.64 -13.75
N LYS A 204 -17.52 3.80 -14.60
CA LYS A 204 -16.64 4.98 -14.65
C LYS A 204 -16.06 5.33 -13.28
N LYS A 205 -15.59 4.32 -12.54
CA LYS A 205 -14.98 4.49 -11.23
C LYS A 205 -13.90 3.45 -10.96
N TRP A 206 -13.01 3.78 -10.03
CA TRP A 206 -12.07 2.82 -9.47
C TRP A 206 -12.78 1.82 -8.57
N VAL A 207 -12.41 0.55 -8.71
CA VAL A 207 -12.99 -0.55 -7.95
C VAL A 207 -11.86 -1.34 -7.33
N ARG A 208 -11.86 -1.38 -6.00
CA ARG A 208 -10.94 -2.23 -5.25
C ARG A 208 -11.26 -3.70 -5.53
N LEU A 209 -10.21 -4.50 -5.70
CA LEU A 209 -10.38 -5.94 -5.83
C LEU A 209 -11.01 -6.54 -4.57
N THR A 210 -11.86 -7.54 -4.79
CA THR A 210 -12.56 -8.25 -3.72
C THR A 210 -11.65 -9.29 -3.06
N THR A 211 -12.17 -9.97 -2.05
CA THR A 211 -11.52 -11.13 -1.41
C THR A 211 -12.10 -12.47 -1.89
N ASP A 212 -12.78 -12.49 -3.04
CA ASP A 212 -13.36 -13.72 -3.60
C ASP A 212 -12.25 -14.71 -4.02
N ASN A 213 -12.47 -15.99 -3.73
CA ASN A 213 -11.56 -17.08 -4.08
C ASN A 213 -12.02 -17.87 -5.31
N ASN A 214 -13.16 -17.53 -5.90
CA ASN A 214 -13.63 -18.14 -7.13
C ASN A 214 -13.09 -17.38 -8.36
N TYR A 215 -12.03 -17.91 -8.95
CA TYR A 215 -11.42 -17.37 -10.15
C TYR A 215 -10.87 -18.48 -11.07
N PRO A 216 -10.78 -18.23 -12.39
CA PRO A 216 -10.21 -19.18 -13.34
C PRO A 216 -8.79 -19.58 -12.94
N GLN A 217 -8.40 -20.82 -13.24
CA GLN A 217 -7.02 -21.26 -13.00
C GLN A 217 -6.12 -20.82 -14.16
N ILE A 218 -4.84 -20.60 -13.84
CA ILE A 218 -3.82 -20.36 -14.86
C ILE A 218 -3.46 -21.67 -15.55
N GLU A 219 -3.32 -21.58 -16.86
CA GLU A 219 -2.68 -22.56 -17.71
C GLU A 219 -1.31 -22.02 -18.16
N VAL A 220 -0.31 -22.90 -18.09
CA VAL A 220 1.01 -22.68 -18.66
C VAL A 220 1.19 -23.72 -19.75
N LYS A 221 1.32 -23.29 -21.01
CA LYS A 221 1.48 -24.18 -22.17
C LYS A 221 2.73 -23.77 -22.93
N SER A 222 3.59 -24.73 -23.22
CA SER A 222 4.73 -24.49 -24.11
C SER A 222 4.48 -25.18 -25.45
N LYS A 223 4.73 -24.46 -26.55
CA LYS A 223 4.52 -24.96 -27.93
C LYS A 223 5.35 -26.23 -28.20
N TYR A 224 6.58 -26.29 -27.67
CA TYR A 224 7.48 -27.42 -27.83
C TYR A 224 7.85 -28.13 -26.50
N GLY A 225 7.12 -27.83 -25.42
CA GLY A 225 7.43 -28.29 -24.07
C GLY A 225 8.63 -27.57 -23.44
N LEU A 226 8.82 -27.79 -22.13
CA LEU A 226 10.01 -27.35 -21.40
C LEU A 226 10.98 -28.52 -21.31
N ASN A 227 12.05 -28.45 -22.09
CA ASN A 227 13.10 -29.48 -22.12
C ASN A 227 14.44 -28.81 -21.82
N LYS A 228 15.33 -29.55 -21.17
CA LYS A 228 16.65 -29.02 -20.84
C LYS A 228 17.44 -28.78 -22.14
N ASP A 229 17.69 -27.52 -22.48
CA ASP A 229 18.42 -27.15 -23.69
C ASP A 229 19.33 -25.94 -23.46
N SER A 230 20.64 -26.17 -23.50
CA SER A 230 21.65 -25.12 -23.30
C SER A 230 21.89 -24.25 -24.53
N ARG A 231 21.26 -24.55 -25.68
CA ARG A 231 21.38 -23.75 -26.91
C ARG A 231 20.36 -22.62 -26.96
N VAL A 232 19.31 -22.71 -26.15
CA VAL A 232 18.26 -21.69 -26.06
C VAL A 232 18.79 -20.48 -25.31
N GLY A 233 19.02 -19.38 -26.04
CA GLY A 233 19.42 -18.09 -25.47
C GLY A 233 18.25 -17.14 -25.23
N ASP A 234 17.16 -17.30 -25.99
CA ASP A 234 16.04 -16.36 -25.98
C ASP A 234 14.71 -17.16 -26.06
N LEU A 235 13.66 -16.66 -25.41
CA LEU A 235 12.33 -17.28 -25.38
C LEU A 235 11.21 -16.23 -25.47
N ILE A 236 10.04 -16.66 -25.95
CA ILE A 236 8.83 -15.85 -25.96
C ILE A 236 7.90 -16.28 -24.82
N ILE A 237 7.40 -15.30 -24.06
CA ILE A 237 6.28 -15.49 -23.13
C ILE A 237 5.10 -14.66 -23.61
N ARG A 238 3.98 -15.32 -23.87
CA ARG A 238 2.70 -14.67 -24.19
C ARG A 238 1.81 -14.69 -22.97
N VAL A 239 1.32 -13.53 -22.56
CA VAL A 239 0.45 -13.41 -21.38
C VAL A 239 -0.99 -13.06 -21.79
N ASN A 240 -1.90 -14.00 -21.56
CA ASN A 240 -3.25 -14.02 -22.14
C ASN A 240 -4.33 -13.97 -21.04
N PHE A 241 -4.65 -12.77 -20.53
CA PHE A 241 -5.72 -12.58 -19.52
C PHE A 241 -6.93 -11.82 -20.04
N THR A 242 -6.70 -10.75 -20.82
CA THR A 242 -7.77 -9.90 -21.34
C THR A 242 -8.19 -10.30 -22.75
N THR A 243 -7.20 -10.59 -23.61
CA THR A 243 -7.36 -11.12 -24.97
C THR A 243 -6.18 -12.04 -25.24
N GLU A 244 -6.35 -12.95 -26.20
CA GLU A 244 -5.26 -13.83 -26.64
C GLU A 244 -4.25 -13.07 -27.51
N VAL A 245 -2.95 -13.31 -27.26
CA VAL A 245 -1.86 -12.86 -28.13
C VAL A 245 -1.59 -13.99 -29.13
N MET A 246 -2.08 -13.85 -30.35
CA MET A 246 -1.92 -14.85 -31.40
C MET A 246 -0.53 -14.84 -32.04
N ASP A 247 -0.18 -15.92 -32.74
CA ASP A 247 1.09 -16.05 -33.48
C ASP A 247 1.22 -14.92 -34.51
N GLU A 248 0.13 -14.55 -35.22
CA GLU A 248 0.12 -13.50 -36.25
C GLU A 248 0.42 -12.09 -35.70
N HIS A 249 0.31 -11.89 -34.38
CA HIS A 249 0.71 -10.63 -33.77
C HIS A 249 2.23 -10.49 -33.62
N ILE A 250 2.95 -11.62 -33.61
CA ILE A 250 4.39 -11.71 -33.33
C ILE A 250 5.17 -12.07 -34.61
N GLU A 251 4.49 -12.46 -35.68
CA GLU A 251 5.08 -12.66 -37.00
C GLU A 251 5.78 -11.39 -37.52
N ASN A 252 6.91 -11.58 -38.21
CA ASN A 252 7.75 -10.53 -38.79
C ASN A 252 8.50 -9.69 -37.75
N LEU A 253 8.80 -10.28 -36.59
CA LEU A 253 9.61 -9.66 -35.55
C LEU A 253 11.02 -10.26 -35.45
N ASP A 254 11.37 -11.17 -36.37
CA ASP A 254 12.60 -11.98 -36.36
C ASP A 254 12.72 -12.87 -35.10
N LEU A 255 11.59 -13.35 -34.57
CA LEU A 255 11.50 -14.18 -33.36
C LEU A 255 10.83 -15.56 -33.61
N GLU A 256 10.57 -15.90 -34.87
CA GLU A 256 9.76 -17.08 -35.26
C GLU A 256 10.40 -18.42 -34.88
N SER A 257 11.74 -18.42 -34.71
CA SER A 257 12.50 -19.61 -34.32
C SER A 257 12.48 -19.88 -32.81
N LEU A 258 11.99 -18.93 -32.00
CA LEU A 258 11.99 -19.05 -30.55
C LEU A 258 10.84 -19.92 -30.07
N ASN A 259 11.09 -20.72 -29.02
CA ASN A 259 10.01 -21.44 -28.34
C ASN A 259 9.08 -20.45 -27.63
N VAL A 260 7.78 -20.74 -27.66
CA VAL A 260 6.71 -19.90 -27.13
C VAL A 260 6.10 -20.57 -25.91
N ILE A 261 5.95 -19.80 -24.83
CA ILE A 261 5.25 -20.21 -23.62
C ILE A 261 4.05 -19.29 -23.42
N ASP A 262 2.85 -19.87 -23.46
CA ASP A 262 1.61 -19.22 -23.09
C ASP A 262 1.40 -19.30 -21.59
N PHE A 263 1.16 -18.14 -20.98
CA PHE A 263 0.84 -17.96 -19.57
C PHE A 263 -0.47 -17.18 -19.46
N GLY A 264 -1.54 -17.82 -19.01
CA GLY A 264 -2.83 -17.13 -18.95
C GLY A 264 -3.97 -18.03 -18.53
N VAL A 265 -5.18 -17.66 -18.95
CA VAL A 265 -6.38 -18.46 -18.71
C VAL A 265 -6.90 -19.04 -20.02
N THR A 266 -7.65 -20.14 -19.95
CA THR A 266 -8.23 -20.80 -21.13
C THR A 266 -9.15 -19.88 -21.94
N LYS A 267 -9.85 -18.96 -21.27
CA LYS A 267 -10.78 -18.01 -21.88
C LYS A 267 -10.47 -16.59 -21.41
N PRO A 268 -9.57 -15.87 -22.10
CA PRO A 268 -9.26 -14.48 -21.79
C PRO A 268 -10.49 -13.58 -21.97
N GLU A 269 -10.73 -12.67 -21.03
CA GLU A 269 -11.81 -11.70 -21.12
C GLU A 269 -11.50 -10.40 -20.36
N ARG A 270 -12.17 -9.32 -20.74
CA ARG A 270 -12.03 -8.02 -20.05
C ARG A 270 -12.65 -8.08 -18.66
N GLY A 271 -11.91 -7.59 -17.66
CA GLY A 271 -12.38 -7.53 -16.27
C GLY A 271 -12.37 -8.89 -15.57
N LEU A 272 -11.54 -9.83 -16.05
CA LEU A 272 -11.34 -11.16 -15.46
C LEU A 272 -10.76 -11.09 -14.05
N ILE A 273 -9.94 -10.07 -13.76
CA ILE A 273 -9.26 -9.89 -12.49
C ILE A 273 -10.17 -9.18 -11.51
N LYS A 274 -10.61 -9.90 -10.48
CA LYS A 274 -11.65 -9.45 -9.54
C LYS A 274 -11.25 -9.57 -8.08
N SER A 275 -10.17 -10.28 -7.74
CA SER A 275 -9.78 -10.48 -6.34
C SER A 275 -8.27 -10.39 -6.08
N GLU A 276 -7.92 -10.03 -4.85
CA GLU A 276 -6.51 -9.99 -4.39
C GLU A 276 -5.91 -11.41 -4.36
N ALA A 277 -6.69 -12.42 -3.95
CA ALA A 277 -6.25 -13.81 -3.90
C ALA A 277 -5.89 -14.36 -5.29
N GLN A 278 -6.64 -13.96 -6.32
CA GLN A 278 -6.35 -14.30 -7.71
C GLN A 278 -4.97 -13.78 -8.14
N ILE A 279 -4.67 -12.52 -7.82
CA ILE A 279 -3.36 -11.91 -8.13
C ILE A 279 -2.23 -12.66 -7.45
N VAL A 280 -2.35 -12.92 -6.14
CA VAL A 280 -1.32 -13.65 -5.40
C VAL A 280 -1.07 -15.01 -6.04
N LYS A 281 -2.14 -15.74 -6.37
CA LYS A 281 -2.00 -17.05 -6.99
C LYS A 281 -1.34 -16.98 -8.37
N TYR A 282 -1.66 -15.95 -9.12
CA TYR A 282 -1.12 -15.75 -10.46
C TYR A 282 0.36 -15.35 -10.42
N GLN A 283 0.75 -14.55 -9.43
CA GLN A 283 2.15 -14.23 -9.16
C GLN A 283 2.97 -15.45 -8.79
N GLU A 284 2.44 -16.34 -7.94
CA GLU A 284 3.10 -17.62 -7.61
C GLU A 284 3.34 -18.46 -8.86
N LYS A 285 2.32 -18.60 -9.72
CA LYS A 285 2.45 -19.35 -10.97
C LYS A 285 3.46 -18.74 -11.92
N PHE A 286 3.53 -17.42 -12.02
CA PHE A 286 4.51 -16.74 -12.86
C PHE A 286 5.94 -16.91 -12.31
N ARG A 287 6.10 -16.80 -10.99
CA ARG A 287 7.39 -17.04 -10.34
C ARG A 287 7.89 -18.46 -10.59
N ASN A 288 7.02 -19.46 -10.43
CA ASN A 288 7.34 -20.85 -10.74
C ASN A 288 7.73 -21.04 -12.21
N LEU A 289 7.02 -20.39 -13.14
CA LEU A 289 7.38 -20.44 -14.56
C LEU A 289 8.79 -19.90 -14.81
N LEU A 290 9.14 -18.76 -14.21
CA LEU A 290 10.49 -18.20 -14.35
C LEU A 290 11.55 -19.12 -13.72
N ASP A 291 11.25 -19.76 -12.59
CA ASP A 291 12.15 -20.74 -11.96
C ASP A 291 12.35 -21.98 -12.85
N ASP A 292 11.27 -22.48 -13.46
CA ASP A 292 11.32 -23.56 -14.44
C ASP A 292 12.17 -23.17 -15.65
N ILE A 293 11.95 -21.97 -16.21
CA ILE A 293 12.75 -21.46 -17.34
C ILE A 293 14.24 -21.46 -16.99
N ASN A 294 14.62 -20.94 -15.82
CA ASN A 294 16.01 -20.90 -15.38
C ASN A 294 16.60 -22.32 -15.19
N ALA A 295 15.80 -23.27 -14.73
CA ALA A 295 16.23 -24.66 -14.52
C ALA A 295 16.40 -25.44 -15.84
N TYR A 296 15.48 -25.25 -16.80
CA TYR A 296 15.51 -25.95 -18.08
C TYR A 296 16.47 -25.30 -19.09
N TYR A 297 16.66 -23.98 -19.04
CA TYR A 297 17.46 -23.25 -20.02
C TYR A 297 18.64 -22.53 -19.33
N PRO A 298 19.73 -23.24 -19.01
CA PRO A 298 20.82 -22.69 -18.20
C PRO A 298 21.58 -21.52 -18.85
N ASN A 299 21.44 -21.34 -20.17
CA ASN A 299 22.05 -20.26 -20.94
C ASN A 299 21.03 -19.22 -21.40
N ILE A 300 19.82 -19.20 -20.81
CA ILE A 300 18.80 -18.21 -21.12
C ILE A 300 19.35 -16.81 -20.82
N LYS A 301 19.25 -15.93 -21.81
CA LYS A 301 19.69 -14.54 -21.76
C LYS A 301 18.51 -13.60 -21.74
N ARG A 302 17.47 -13.89 -22.53
CA ARG A 302 16.36 -12.97 -22.78
C ARG A 302 14.98 -13.63 -22.83
N LEU A 303 14.00 -12.92 -22.28
CA LEU A 303 12.58 -13.23 -22.36
C LEU A 303 11.85 -12.10 -23.08
N HIS A 304 11.23 -12.42 -24.21
CA HIS A 304 10.40 -11.52 -25.00
C HIS A 304 8.95 -11.66 -24.54
N VAL A 305 8.43 -10.64 -23.86
CA VAL A 305 7.10 -10.68 -23.24
C VAL A 305 6.11 -9.87 -24.07
N PHE A 306 5.09 -10.56 -24.58
CA PHE A 306 3.94 -9.99 -25.27
C PHE A 306 2.70 -10.24 -24.45
N MET A 307 1.93 -9.21 -24.12
CA MET A 307 0.85 -9.40 -23.15
C MET A 307 -0.38 -8.54 -23.36
N SER A 308 -1.51 -9.14 -22.99
CA SER A 308 -2.80 -8.48 -22.84
C SER A 308 -3.41 -8.85 -21.49
N ALA A 309 -3.31 -7.93 -20.53
CA ALA A 309 -3.75 -8.14 -19.16
C ALA A 309 -4.21 -6.83 -18.51
N GLN A 310 -4.96 -6.94 -17.42
CA GLN A 310 -5.30 -5.80 -16.58
C GLN A 310 -4.04 -5.24 -15.89
N PRO A 311 -3.97 -3.92 -15.61
CA PRO A 311 -2.80 -3.27 -15.03
C PRO A 311 -2.32 -3.88 -13.72
N SER A 312 -3.23 -4.35 -12.86
CA SER A 312 -2.85 -5.07 -11.63
C SER A 312 -2.01 -6.32 -11.90
N ILE A 313 -2.35 -7.11 -12.91
CA ILE A 313 -1.55 -8.28 -13.31
C ILE A 313 -0.24 -7.84 -13.93
N VAL A 314 -0.24 -6.89 -14.85
CA VAL A 314 0.99 -6.40 -15.49
C VAL A 314 2.00 -5.93 -14.45
N PHE A 315 1.56 -5.12 -13.48
CA PHE A 315 2.37 -4.68 -12.36
C PHE A 315 2.86 -5.86 -11.51
N SER A 316 1.94 -6.77 -11.18
CA SER A 316 2.20 -7.90 -10.28
C SER A 316 3.16 -8.93 -10.86
N LEU A 317 3.16 -9.14 -12.19
CA LEU A 317 4.14 -10.00 -12.85
C LEU A 317 5.51 -9.32 -12.88
N GLY A 318 5.55 -8.01 -13.18
CA GLY A 318 6.78 -7.22 -13.13
C GLY A 318 7.47 -7.30 -11.76
N SER A 319 6.70 -7.21 -10.68
CA SER A 319 7.24 -7.24 -9.30
C SER A 319 7.83 -8.58 -8.88
N LYS A 320 7.54 -9.66 -9.62
CA LYS A 320 8.10 -10.99 -9.36
C LYS A 320 9.39 -11.27 -10.09
N ILE A 321 9.83 -10.42 -11.02
CA ILE A 321 11.09 -10.60 -11.75
C ILE A 321 12.27 -10.15 -10.88
N SER A 322 13.29 -11.00 -10.82
CA SER A 322 14.54 -10.78 -10.10
C SER A 322 15.65 -10.39 -11.06
N GLU A 323 16.17 -9.16 -10.89
CA GLU A 323 17.34 -8.65 -11.64
C GLU A 323 18.57 -9.55 -11.58
N ARG A 324 18.70 -10.34 -10.52
CA ARG A 324 19.90 -11.15 -10.25
C ARG A 324 19.78 -12.59 -10.73
N MET A 325 18.56 -13.11 -10.83
CA MET A 325 18.32 -14.53 -11.04
C MET A 325 17.68 -14.83 -12.39
N ASP A 326 16.86 -13.91 -12.89
CA ASP A 326 16.12 -14.13 -14.13
C ASP A 326 16.86 -13.56 -15.33
N ALA A 327 16.58 -14.14 -16.50
CA ALA A 327 16.97 -13.57 -17.78
C ALA A 327 16.46 -12.14 -17.96
N GLU A 328 17.13 -11.39 -18.83
CA GLU A 328 16.71 -10.05 -19.22
C GLU A 328 15.30 -10.08 -19.82
N VAL A 329 14.42 -9.21 -19.35
CA VAL A 329 13.02 -9.19 -19.81
C VAL A 329 12.79 -7.96 -20.68
N ILE A 330 12.27 -8.18 -21.89
CA ILE A 330 11.83 -7.13 -22.80
C ILE A 330 10.31 -7.22 -22.90
N VAL A 331 9.61 -6.15 -22.53
CA VAL A 331 8.14 -6.07 -22.57
C VAL A 331 7.71 -5.21 -23.74
N TYR A 332 6.90 -5.77 -24.63
CA TYR A 332 6.51 -5.10 -25.86
C TYR A 332 5.18 -4.36 -25.76
N GLU A 333 5.10 -3.20 -26.40
CA GLU A 333 3.89 -2.39 -26.48
C GLU A 333 3.06 -2.82 -27.69
N HIS A 334 1.80 -3.14 -27.44
CA HIS A 334 0.85 -3.43 -28.52
C HIS A 334 0.38 -2.15 -29.24
N SER A 335 0.34 -2.20 -30.57
CA SER A 335 -0.23 -1.17 -31.44
C SER A 335 -1.32 -1.75 -32.34
N LYS A 336 -2.50 -1.10 -32.33
CA LYS A 336 -3.56 -1.37 -33.31
C LYS A 336 -3.27 -0.78 -34.70
N LYS A 337 -2.33 0.18 -34.77
CA LYS A 337 -1.96 0.90 -35.99
C LYS A 337 -0.70 0.31 -36.60
N GLY A 338 -0.64 0.23 -37.93
CA GLY A 338 0.49 -0.31 -38.68
C GLY A 338 0.37 -1.80 -38.98
N SER A 339 1.31 -2.31 -39.78
CA SER A 339 1.46 -3.74 -40.09
C SER A 339 2.01 -4.53 -38.90
N ILE A 340 2.93 -3.92 -38.14
CA ILE A 340 3.57 -4.54 -36.98
C ILE A 340 2.74 -4.26 -35.72
N ARG A 341 2.30 -5.34 -35.04
CA ARG A 341 1.47 -5.24 -33.83
C ARG A 341 2.26 -4.89 -32.58
N TYR A 342 3.56 -5.16 -32.56
CA TYR A 342 4.45 -4.84 -31.43
C TYR A 342 5.68 -4.05 -31.89
N PRO A 343 5.52 -2.77 -32.26
CA PRO A 343 6.58 -1.99 -32.92
C PRO A 343 7.77 -1.60 -32.02
N TRP A 344 7.62 -1.69 -30.69
CA TRP A 344 8.69 -1.37 -29.74
C TRP A 344 8.42 -2.01 -28.38
N GLY A 345 9.44 -2.05 -27.53
CA GLY A 345 9.38 -2.55 -26.16
C GLY A 345 10.38 -1.88 -25.23
N ILE A 346 10.29 -2.24 -23.95
CA ILE A 346 11.20 -1.79 -22.89
C ILE A 346 11.89 -2.99 -22.27
N ARG A 347 13.22 -2.98 -22.29
CA ARG A 347 14.05 -3.84 -21.44
C ARG A 347 13.93 -3.38 -20.00
N LEU A 348 13.52 -4.27 -19.10
CA LEU A 348 13.35 -3.95 -17.69
C LEU A 348 14.71 -3.74 -17.01
N SER A 349 14.87 -2.60 -16.34
CA SER A 349 16.08 -2.23 -15.60
C SER A 349 15.69 -1.40 -14.37
N LYS A 350 16.41 -1.59 -13.26
CA LYS A 350 16.29 -0.72 -12.07
C LYS A 350 17.21 0.49 -12.13
N SER A 351 18.11 0.52 -13.11
CA SER A 351 19.10 1.56 -13.31
C SER A 351 18.66 2.53 -14.41
N ASN A 352 18.77 3.82 -14.12
CA ASN A 352 18.55 4.91 -15.08
C ASN A 352 19.83 5.32 -15.83
N LYS A 353 20.96 4.62 -15.65
CA LYS A 353 22.26 5.02 -16.23
C LYS A 353 22.33 4.92 -17.75
N ASP A 354 21.51 4.06 -18.36
CA ASP A 354 21.48 3.84 -19.80
C ASP A 354 20.05 3.57 -20.28
N MET A 355 19.18 4.58 -20.15
CA MET A 355 17.77 4.47 -20.54
C MET A 355 17.58 4.35 -22.06
N GLU A 356 18.55 4.80 -22.86
CA GLU A 356 18.47 4.65 -24.31
C GLU A 356 18.54 3.18 -24.72
N SER A 357 19.42 2.38 -24.10
CA SER A 357 19.51 0.94 -24.39
C SER A 357 18.32 0.14 -23.84
N MET A 358 17.48 0.75 -23.00
CA MET A 358 16.23 0.13 -22.57
C MET A 358 15.17 0.09 -23.68
N ILE A 359 15.23 1.01 -24.66
CA ILE A 359 14.24 1.09 -25.72
C ILE A 359 14.61 0.12 -26.83
N VAL A 360 13.80 -0.90 -27.02
CA VAL A 360 13.98 -1.92 -28.07
C VAL A 360 12.98 -1.63 -29.19
N LYS A 361 13.46 -1.56 -30.44
CA LYS A 361 12.59 -1.59 -31.63
C LYS A 361 12.67 -2.96 -32.26
N LEU A 362 11.53 -3.43 -32.74
CA LEU A 362 11.48 -4.54 -33.68
C LEU A 362 11.21 -3.91 -35.05
N SER A 363 11.98 -4.36 -36.05
CA SER A 363 12.26 -3.75 -37.36
C SER A 363 11.19 -2.85 -37.95
#